data_AF-A0A535F3H1-F1
#
_entry.id   AF-A0A535F3H1-F1
#
_cell.length_a   1.000
_cell.length_b   1.000
_cell.length_c   1.000
_cell.angle_alpha   90.00
_cell.angle_beta   90.00
_cell.angle_gamma   90.00
#
_symmetry.space_group_name_H-M   'P 1'
#
loop_
_entity.id
_entity.type
_entity.pdbx_description
1 polymer ?
#
loop_
_entity_poly.entity_id
_entity_poly.type
_entity_poly.pdbx_seq_one_letter_code
_entity_poly.pdbx_strand_id
1 'polypeptide(L)'
;MKKGLLLLLGFMGIIAIALLPAAISAVASNGTAKSHPIHFFPHKGHTRQGTSVSRAASSSASPNVTYHTGPVMAGTTNVYAIFWEPTGNVSTNYNNLIKRYFGDVGSSPLYKVNNQYTQTGGTFPSNAVLAGWWVDTGVYPNPSSPLLDSQIQTEVTHAQSVNSWSSSINNVFFVFTERNKDICVDNTQECASNTFCAYHSVIGTNNTI
;
A
#
# COMPACT_ATOMS: atom_id res chain seq x y z
N MET A 1 57.79 -47.43 22.30
CA MET A 1 56.45 -47.37 22.92
C MET A 1 56.50 -46.42 24.12
N LYS A 2 55.45 -45.59 24.29
CA LYS A 2 55.23 -44.49 25.28
C LYS A 2 55.91 -43.16 24.88
N LYS A 3 55.25 -42.28 24.09
CA LYS A 3 54.19 -41.29 24.45
C LYS A 3 54.63 -40.41 25.65
N GLY A 4 54.76 -39.09 25.60
CA GLY A 4 54.51 -38.07 24.57
C GLY A 4 54.31 -36.70 25.25
N LEU A 5 55.00 -35.68 24.72
CA LEU A 5 54.61 -34.26 24.51
C LEU A 5 54.07 -33.44 25.72
N LEU A 6 54.80 -32.48 26.34
CA LEU A 6 55.25 -31.11 25.95
C LEU A 6 54.18 -29.98 26.04
N LEU A 7 54.63 -28.85 26.65
CA LEU A 7 54.18 -27.43 26.55
C LEU A 7 52.81 -27.08 27.19
N LEU A 8 52.54 -25.89 27.74
CA LEU A 8 53.25 -24.78 28.41
C LEU A 8 52.13 -23.75 28.75
N LEU A 9 52.19 -23.14 29.94
CA LEU A 9 51.63 -21.85 30.41
C LEU A 9 50.33 -21.28 29.77
N GLY A 10 49.32 -21.01 30.62
CA GLY A 10 48.21 -20.11 30.31
C GLY A 10 47.75 -19.33 31.55
N PHE A 11 48.22 -18.10 31.69
CA PHE A 11 47.78 -17.12 32.69
C PHE A 11 46.29 -16.76 32.47
N MET A 12 45.47 -16.93 33.50
CA MET A 12 44.13 -16.35 33.57
C MET A 12 44.23 -14.83 33.74
N GLY A 13 44.04 -14.09 32.64
CA GLY A 13 43.82 -12.64 32.65
C GLY A 13 42.33 -12.35 32.46
N ILE A 14 41.67 -11.90 33.53
CA ILE A 14 40.28 -11.44 33.53
C ILE A 14 40.22 -10.10 32.80
N ILE A 15 39.67 -10.06 31.58
CA ILE A 15 39.32 -8.82 30.90
C ILE A 15 37.88 -8.48 31.27
N ALA A 16 37.72 -7.52 32.18
CA ALA A 16 36.44 -6.88 32.45
C ALA A 16 36.10 -5.95 31.28
N ILE A 17 35.21 -6.39 30.37
CA ILE A 17 34.65 -5.53 29.33
C ILE A 17 33.56 -4.67 29.97
N ALA A 18 33.87 -3.40 30.19
CA ALA A 18 32.89 -2.40 30.59
C ALA A 18 31.89 -2.18 29.44
N LEU A 19 30.64 -2.62 29.64
CA LEU A 19 29.50 -2.31 28.77
C LEU A 19 29.10 -0.84 28.99
N LEU A 20 29.59 0.05 28.14
CA LEU A 20 29.05 1.40 28.00
C LEU A 20 27.78 1.31 27.13
N PRO A 21 26.61 1.80 27.59
CA PRO A 21 25.46 1.94 26.71
C PRO A 21 25.77 3.04 25.69
N ALA A 22 25.83 2.70 24.40
CA ALA A 22 25.79 3.68 23.34
C ALA A 22 24.41 4.35 23.37
N ALA A 23 24.34 5.58 23.90
CA ALA A 23 23.14 6.39 23.82
C ALA A 23 22.91 6.75 22.35
N ILE A 24 21.96 6.06 21.71
CA ILE A 24 21.42 6.48 20.42
C ILE A 24 20.57 7.71 20.71
N SER A 25 21.12 8.89 20.48
CA SER A 25 20.32 10.12 20.43
C SER A 25 19.38 10.01 19.23
N ALA A 26 18.12 9.68 19.49
CA ALA A 26 17.06 9.87 18.52
C ALA A 26 16.98 11.38 18.21
N VAL A 27 17.37 11.77 17.00
CA VAL A 27 17.05 13.11 16.50
C VAL A 27 15.53 13.17 16.37
N ALA A 28 14.89 13.81 17.34
CA ALA A 28 13.49 14.16 17.23
C ALA A 28 13.35 15.09 16.00
N SER A 29 12.70 14.59 14.96
CA SER A 29 12.24 15.43 13.85
C SER A 29 11.25 16.43 14.43
N ASN A 30 11.70 17.67 14.65
CA ASN A 30 10.85 18.77 15.09
C ASN A 30 10.08 19.36 13.90
N GLY A 31 9.56 18.49 13.03
CA GLY A 31 8.58 18.86 12.02
C GLY A 31 7.25 19.10 12.70
N THR A 32 7.01 20.34 13.17
CA THR A 32 5.65 20.79 13.48
C THR A 32 4.88 20.87 12.17
N ALA A 33 4.40 19.73 11.69
CA ALA A 33 3.38 19.68 10.66
C ALA A 33 2.20 20.53 11.17
N LYS A 34 1.72 21.48 10.36
CA LYS A 34 0.49 22.19 10.68
C LYS A 34 -0.58 21.14 10.96
N SER A 35 -1.14 21.14 12.17
CA SER A 35 -2.22 20.24 12.53
C SER A 35 -3.31 20.36 11.47
N HIS A 36 -3.52 19.30 10.70
CA HIS A 36 -4.68 19.23 9.83
C HIS A 36 -5.92 19.28 10.73
N PRO A 37 -7.00 19.98 10.30
CA PRO A 37 -8.26 19.96 11.04
C PRO A 37 -8.69 18.51 11.28
N ILE A 38 -9.10 18.19 12.50
CA ILE A 38 -9.65 16.86 12.80
C ILE A 38 -10.92 16.70 11.96
N HIS A 39 -10.89 15.78 11.01
CA HIS A 39 -12.07 15.46 10.22
C HIS A 39 -13.00 14.55 11.02
N PHE A 40 -14.09 15.13 11.51
CA PHE A 40 -15.19 14.36 12.11
C PHE A 40 -16.11 13.87 11.00
N PHE A 41 -16.22 12.55 10.83
CA PHE A 41 -17.22 11.92 9.96
C PHE A 41 -18.33 11.31 10.82
N PRO A 42 -19.29 12.12 11.32
CA PRO A 42 -20.38 11.57 12.12
C PRO A 42 -21.18 10.57 11.30
N HIS A 43 -21.44 9.40 11.88
CA HIS A 43 -22.38 8.44 11.30
C HIS A 43 -23.77 9.08 11.22
N LYS A 44 -24.48 8.91 10.09
CA LYS A 44 -25.90 9.29 10.01
C LYS A 44 -26.63 8.58 11.16
N GLY A 45 -27.17 9.35 12.11
CA GLY A 45 -27.91 8.85 13.27
C GLY A 45 -27.33 9.22 14.65
N HIS A 46 -26.11 9.73 14.74
CA HIS A 46 -25.52 10.18 16.02
C HIS A 46 -25.26 11.68 16.06
N THR A 47 -26.31 12.49 15.86
CA THR A 47 -26.29 13.86 16.38
C THR A 47 -26.43 13.77 17.89
N ARG A 48 -25.39 14.14 18.64
CA ARG A 48 -25.56 14.39 20.08
C ARG A 48 -26.55 15.54 20.21
N GLN A 49 -27.74 15.21 20.70
CA GLN A 49 -28.78 16.18 20.96
C GLN A 49 -28.29 17.10 22.09
N GLY A 50 -27.86 18.31 21.75
CA GLY A 50 -27.48 19.31 22.75
C GLY A 50 -26.41 20.33 22.37
N THR A 51 -25.67 20.17 21.26
CA THR A 51 -24.75 21.22 20.79
C THR A 51 -25.18 21.73 19.43
N SER A 52 -25.76 22.93 19.42
CA SER A 52 -25.87 23.75 18.22
C SER A 52 -24.46 24.18 17.80
N VAL A 53 -23.72 23.26 17.18
CA VAL A 53 -22.59 23.63 16.34
C VAL A 53 -23.18 24.43 15.20
N SER A 54 -22.96 25.75 15.23
CA SER A 54 -23.19 26.61 14.08
C SER A 54 -22.54 25.92 12.89
N ARG A 55 -23.36 25.38 11.97
CA ARG A 55 -22.86 24.93 10.67
C ARG A 55 -22.17 26.14 10.10
N ALA A 56 -20.83 26.13 10.07
CA ALA A 56 -20.11 27.01 9.17
C ALA A 56 -20.83 26.89 7.83
N ALA A 57 -21.29 28.02 7.30
CA ALA A 57 -21.98 28.06 6.02
C ALA A 57 -21.16 27.17 5.09
N SER A 58 -21.73 26.04 4.68
CA SER A 58 -21.02 25.11 3.83
C SER A 58 -20.67 25.93 2.60
N SER A 59 -19.40 26.26 2.43
CA SER A 59 -18.85 26.64 1.13
C SER A 59 -19.50 25.69 0.15
N SER A 60 -20.27 26.24 -0.79
CA SER A 60 -21.13 25.52 -1.74
C SER A 60 -20.60 24.11 -1.92
N ALA A 61 -21.33 23.10 -1.42
CA ALA A 61 -20.87 21.72 -1.47
C ALA A 61 -20.35 21.49 -2.90
N SER A 62 -19.07 21.17 -3.03
CA SER A 62 -18.52 20.87 -4.35
C SER A 62 -19.48 19.86 -4.98
N PRO A 63 -19.95 20.11 -6.22
CA PRO A 63 -20.86 19.19 -6.85
C PRO A 63 -20.20 17.80 -6.87
N ASN A 64 -21.03 16.76 -6.82
CA ASN A 64 -20.53 15.40 -7.03
C ASN A 64 -19.69 15.34 -8.31
N VAL A 65 -18.78 14.38 -8.37
CA VAL A 65 -17.98 14.16 -9.57
C VAL A 65 -18.91 13.98 -10.78
N THR A 66 -18.65 14.76 -11.84
CA THR A 66 -19.42 14.68 -13.08
C THR A 66 -19.28 13.29 -13.68
N TYR A 67 -20.42 12.64 -13.94
CA TYR A 67 -20.44 11.36 -14.61
C TYR A 67 -20.22 11.55 -16.11
N HIS A 68 -19.19 10.90 -16.66
CA HIS A 68 -18.80 11.00 -18.07
C HIS A 68 -19.25 9.78 -18.89
N THR A 69 -20.35 9.12 -18.52
CA THR A 69 -20.99 8.01 -19.25
C THR A 69 -20.23 6.68 -19.32
N GLY A 70 -19.02 6.60 -18.79
CA GLY A 70 -18.25 5.35 -18.67
C GLY A 70 -18.70 4.48 -17.48
N PRO A 71 -18.44 3.17 -17.51
CA PRO A 71 -18.76 2.28 -16.38
C PRO A 71 -18.17 2.73 -15.05
N VAL A 72 -18.89 2.51 -13.93
CA VAL A 72 -18.39 2.72 -12.57
C VAL A 72 -18.20 1.36 -11.91
N MET A 73 -17.18 1.23 -11.05
CA MET A 73 -16.99 0.07 -10.15
C MET A 73 -18.06 0.05 -9.05
N ALA A 74 -19.31 -0.20 -9.44
CA ALA A 74 -20.45 -0.15 -8.53
C ALA A 74 -20.54 -1.40 -7.65
N GLY A 75 -21.03 -1.22 -6.42
CA GLY A 75 -21.16 -2.31 -5.45
C GLY A 75 -19.88 -2.54 -4.65
N THR A 76 -19.52 -3.81 -4.46
CA THR A 76 -18.32 -4.19 -3.69
C THR A 76 -17.10 -4.32 -4.60
N THR A 77 -16.07 -3.52 -4.35
CA THR A 77 -14.76 -3.68 -4.96
C THR A 77 -14.01 -4.83 -4.28
N ASN A 78 -13.53 -5.79 -5.08
CA ASN A 78 -12.66 -6.87 -4.68
C ASN A 78 -11.20 -6.43 -4.86
N VAL A 79 -10.49 -6.30 -3.75
CA VAL A 79 -9.07 -5.94 -3.76
C VAL A 79 -8.21 -7.20 -3.69
N TYR A 80 -7.25 -7.30 -4.60
CA TYR A 80 -6.23 -8.34 -4.64
C TYR A 80 -4.86 -7.71 -4.39
N ALA A 81 -4.17 -8.15 -3.33
CA ALA A 81 -2.84 -7.65 -2.98
C ALA A 81 -1.76 -8.65 -3.43
N ILE A 82 -0.93 -8.24 -4.37
CA ILE A 82 0.23 -9.00 -4.87
C ILE A 82 1.47 -8.41 -4.21
N PHE A 83 2.11 -9.17 -3.33
CA PHE A 83 3.35 -8.81 -2.67
C PHE A 83 4.49 -9.44 -3.45
N TRP A 84 5.08 -8.70 -4.37
CA TRP A 84 6.18 -9.16 -5.21
C TRP A 84 7.51 -8.90 -4.50
N GLU A 85 8.01 -9.89 -3.78
CA GLU A 85 9.08 -9.79 -2.77
C GLU A 85 10.18 -10.86 -2.97
N PRO A 86 10.98 -10.80 -4.05
CA PRO A 86 11.94 -11.84 -4.38
C PRO A 86 13.00 -12.09 -3.29
N THR A 87 13.39 -11.05 -2.56
CA THR A 87 14.39 -11.15 -1.47
C THR A 87 13.77 -10.99 -0.09
N GLY A 88 12.46 -10.79 0.01
CA GLY A 88 11.78 -10.48 1.27
C GLY A 88 12.24 -9.15 1.89
N ASN A 89 12.76 -8.21 1.10
CA ASN A 89 13.25 -6.91 1.59
C ASN A 89 12.09 -5.94 1.92
N VAL A 90 11.28 -6.33 2.90
CA VAL A 90 10.15 -5.57 3.46
C VAL A 90 10.25 -5.54 4.99
N SER A 91 9.53 -4.64 5.64
CA SER A 91 9.49 -4.63 7.11
C SER A 91 8.60 -5.77 7.63
N THR A 92 8.88 -6.26 8.83
CA THR A 92 8.20 -7.44 9.43
C THR A 92 6.67 -7.39 9.38
N ASN A 93 6.08 -6.19 9.51
CA ASN A 93 4.63 -6.01 9.55
C ASN A 93 4.03 -5.46 8.26
N TYR A 94 4.82 -5.24 7.21
CA TYR A 94 4.39 -4.55 5.98
C TYR A 94 3.12 -5.17 5.38
N ASN A 95 3.18 -6.48 5.08
CA ASN A 95 2.09 -7.18 4.38
C ASN A 95 0.86 -7.29 5.28
N ASN A 96 1.06 -7.49 6.58
CA ASN A 96 -0.04 -7.58 7.54
C ASN A 96 -0.78 -6.25 7.70
N LEU A 97 -0.07 -5.12 7.71
CA LEU A 97 -0.68 -3.79 7.78
C LEU A 97 -1.46 -3.46 6.50
N ILE A 98 -0.94 -3.81 5.32
CA ILE A 98 -1.64 -3.61 4.04
C ILE A 98 -2.90 -4.48 3.97
N LYS A 99 -2.79 -5.77 4.31
CA LYS A 99 -3.96 -6.66 4.38
C LYS A 99 -5.01 -6.13 5.35
N ARG A 100 -4.57 -5.62 6.52
CA ARG A 100 -5.46 -5.02 7.51
C ARG A 100 -6.17 -3.79 6.97
N TYR A 101 -5.44 -2.90 6.30
CA TYR A 101 -6.02 -1.72 5.66
C TYR A 101 -7.13 -2.12 4.68
N PHE A 102 -6.87 -3.05 3.75
CA PHE A 102 -7.89 -3.48 2.78
C PHE A 102 -9.04 -4.29 3.40
N GLY A 103 -8.80 -4.97 4.52
CA GLY A 103 -9.86 -5.59 5.31
C GLY A 103 -10.78 -4.59 6.01
N ASP A 104 -10.24 -3.44 6.42
CA ASP A 104 -10.97 -2.44 7.22
C ASP A 104 -11.61 -1.34 6.36
N VAL A 105 -11.00 -0.96 5.23
CA VAL A 105 -11.32 0.26 4.49
C VAL A 105 -12.77 0.32 4.03
N GLY A 106 -13.35 -0.79 3.55
CA GLY A 106 -14.75 -0.82 3.08
C GLY A 106 -15.78 -0.56 4.19
N SER A 107 -15.46 -0.94 5.43
CA SER A 107 -16.29 -0.67 6.61
C SER A 107 -16.10 0.73 7.19
N SER A 108 -15.03 1.43 6.78
CA SER A 108 -14.71 2.76 7.28
C SER A 108 -15.72 3.79 6.77
N PRO A 109 -16.17 4.74 7.63
CA PRO A 109 -16.94 5.89 7.16
C PRO A 109 -16.24 6.69 6.05
N LEU A 110 -14.92 6.61 5.96
CA LEU A 110 -14.13 7.26 4.90
C LEU A 110 -14.45 6.71 3.51
N TYR A 111 -14.82 5.44 3.38
CA TYR A 111 -15.16 4.85 2.07
C TYR A 111 -16.40 5.52 1.45
N LYS A 112 -17.27 6.12 2.26
CA LYS A 112 -18.47 6.83 1.77
C LYS A 112 -18.16 8.04 0.90
N VAL A 113 -16.92 8.53 0.88
CA VAL A 113 -16.49 9.55 -0.09
C VAL A 113 -16.67 9.02 -1.53
N ASN A 114 -16.53 7.71 -1.75
CA ASN A 114 -16.69 7.11 -3.08
C ASN A 114 -18.14 7.16 -3.59
N ASN A 115 -19.12 7.46 -2.74
CA ASN A 115 -20.52 7.63 -3.16
C ASN A 115 -20.72 8.79 -4.15
N GLN A 116 -19.73 9.67 -4.30
CA GLN A 116 -19.75 10.73 -5.31
C GLN A 116 -19.54 10.21 -6.75
N TYR A 117 -19.08 8.97 -6.92
CA TYR A 117 -18.92 8.31 -8.22
C TYR A 117 -20.17 7.49 -8.54
N THR A 118 -21.21 8.15 -9.05
CA THR A 118 -22.46 7.48 -9.46
C THR A 118 -22.51 7.31 -10.97
N GLN A 119 -23.03 6.17 -11.45
CA GLN A 119 -23.36 5.96 -12.87
C GLN A 119 -24.86 6.16 -13.16
N THR A 120 -25.24 6.08 -14.44
CA THR A 120 -26.66 6.01 -14.86
C THR A 120 -27.39 4.92 -14.06
N GLY A 121 -28.56 5.27 -13.50
CA GLY A 121 -29.32 4.38 -12.62
C GLY A 121 -28.97 4.52 -11.13
N GLY A 122 -27.99 5.35 -10.77
CA GLY A 122 -27.71 5.73 -9.38
C GLY A 122 -26.93 4.71 -8.57
N THR A 123 -26.35 3.68 -9.21
CA THR A 123 -25.41 2.77 -8.54
C THR A 123 -24.05 3.44 -8.34
N PHE A 124 -23.35 3.04 -7.29
CA PHE A 124 -22.09 3.65 -6.84
C PHE A 124 -21.22 2.60 -6.12
N PRO A 125 -19.91 2.86 -5.90
CA PRO A 125 -19.05 2.02 -5.07
C PRO A 125 -19.54 2.03 -3.62
N SER A 126 -20.05 0.90 -3.12
CA SER A 126 -20.70 0.82 -1.82
C SER A 126 -19.85 0.16 -0.74
N ASN A 127 -18.83 -0.61 -1.13
CA ASN A 127 -17.93 -1.31 -0.21
C ASN A 127 -16.61 -1.69 -0.90
N ALA A 128 -15.60 -2.05 -0.12
CA ALA A 128 -14.41 -2.74 -0.59
C ALA A 128 -14.03 -3.88 0.36
N VAL A 129 -13.53 -4.97 -0.20
CA VAL A 129 -13.07 -6.14 0.58
C VAL A 129 -11.71 -6.59 0.07
N LEU A 130 -10.85 -7.08 0.98
CA LEU A 130 -9.69 -7.86 0.58
C LEU A 130 -10.17 -9.24 0.10
N ALA A 131 -10.24 -9.42 -1.22
CA ALA A 131 -10.71 -10.65 -1.85
C ALA A 131 -9.62 -11.71 -1.97
N GLY A 132 -8.35 -11.31 -2.01
CA GLY A 132 -7.22 -12.23 -2.07
C GLY A 132 -5.90 -11.53 -1.82
N TRP A 133 -4.89 -12.31 -1.46
CA TRP A 133 -3.51 -11.85 -1.42
C TRP A 133 -2.56 -12.98 -1.79
N TRP A 134 -1.41 -12.62 -2.32
CA TRP A 134 -0.38 -13.56 -2.73
C TRP A 134 0.99 -12.94 -2.47
N VAL A 135 1.94 -13.74 -1.99
CA VAL A 135 3.35 -13.36 -1.89
C VAL A 135 4.08 -14.08 -3.01
N ASP A 136 4.54 -13.32 -3.99
CA ASP A 136 5.41 -13.82 -5.04
C ASP A 136 6.88 -13.63 -4.64
N THR A 137 7.64 -14.72 -4.71
CA THR A 137 9.10 -14.72 -4.52
C THR A 137 9.85 -14.87 -5.84
N GLY A 138 9.15 -14.86 -6.98
CA GLY A 138 9.73 -14.88 -8.31
C GLY A 138 10.64 -13.69 -8.56
N VAL A 139 11.78 -13.90 -9.22
CA VAL A 139 12.75 -12.84 -9.47
C VAL A 139 12.18 -11.75 -10.38
N TYR A 140 12.52 -10.49 -10.09
CA TYR A 140 12.20 -9.39 -11.01
C TYR A 140 12.84 -9.62 -12.38
N PRO A 141 12.15 -9.33 -13.50
CA PRO A 141 12.71 -9.45 -14.83
C PRO A 141 13.93 -8.53 -15.04
N ASN A 142 13.96 -7.38 -14.36
CA ASN A 142 15.13 -6.52 -14.24
C ASN A 142 15.50 -6.33 -12.76
N PRO A 143 16.42 -7.14 -12.21
CA PRO A 143 16.78 -7.06 -10.80
C PRO A 143 17.45 -5.73 -10.42
N SER A 144 18.01 -5.00 -11.40
CA SER A 144 18.81 -3.79 -11.19
C SER A 144 17.99 -2.50 -11.00
N SER A 145 16.65 -2.52 -11.09
CA SER A 145 15.81 -1.31 -11.13
C SER A 145 16.12 -0.44 -12.37
N PRO A 146 15.13 0.26 -12.95
CA PRO A 146 13.71 0.27 -12.61
C PRO A 146 12.93 -0.91 -13.19
N LEU A 147 11.78 -1.19 -12.56
CA LEU A 147 10.71 -1.99 -13.16
C LEU A 147 9.93 -1.13 -14.15
N LEU A 148 9.42 -1.75 -15.22
CA LEU A 148 8.56 -1.10 -16.20
C LEU A 148 7.10 -1.40 -15.90
N ASP A 149 6.20 -0.49 -16.31
CA ASP A 149 4.75 -0.72 -16.20
C ASP A 149 4.31 -2.05 -16.85
N SER A 150 4.87 -2.37 -18.02
CA SER A 150 4.62 -3.65 -18.70
C SER A 150 5.00 -4.88 -17.87
N GLN A 151 6.01 -4.76 -17.01
CA GLN A 151 6.40 -5.81 -16.08
C GLN A 151 5.42 -5.92 -14.91
N ILE A 152 4.88 -4.79 -14.43
CA ILE A 152 3.81 -4.77 -13.44
C ILE A 152 2.53 -5.42 -13.99
N GLN A 153 2.15 -5.11 -15.24
CA GLN A 153 1.01 -5.75 -15.90
C GLN A 153 1.21 -7.25 -16.12
N THR A 154 2.45 -7.66 -16.45
CA THR A 154 2.81 -9.08 -16.56
C THR A 154 2.68 -9.79 -15.20
N GLU A 155 3.10 -9.14 -14.12
CA GLU A 155 2.97 -9.68 -12.77
C GLU A 155 1.51 -9.86 -12.35
N VAL A 156 0.63 -8.91 -12.68
CA VAL A 156 -0.82 -9.08 -12.47
C VAL A 156 -1.35 -10.30 -13.22
N THR A 157 -0.97 -10.46 -14.49
CA THR A 157 -1.37 -11.61 -15.32
C THR A 157 -0.85 -12.93 -14.72
N HIS A 158 0.39 -12.92 -14.21
CA HIS A 158 0.99 -14.07 -13.56
C HIS A 158 0.22 -14.44 -12.28
N ALA A 159 -0.02 -13.47 -11.39
CA ALA A 159 -0.78 -13.65 -10.17
C ALA A 159 -2.19 -14.20 -10.43
N GLN A 160 -2.86 -13.71 -11.47
CA GLN A 160 -4.15 -14.21 -11.92
C GLN A 160 -4.09 -15.68 -12.32
N SER A 161 -3.08 -16.08 -13.10
CA SER A 161 -2.89 -17.48 -13.49
C SER A 161 -2.63 -18.41 -12.31
N VAL A 162 -1.78 -17.99 -11.36
CA VAL A 162 -1.36 -18.79 -10.21
C VAL A 162 -2.50 -18.98 -9.21
N ASN A 163 -3.26 -17.91 -8.96
CA ASN A 163 -4.27 -17.89 -7.91
C ASN A 163 -5.70 -18.09 -8.44
N SER A 164 -5.86 -18.34 -9.75
CA SER A 164 -7.17 -18.41 -10.41
C SER A 164 -8.02 -17.16 -10.20
N TRP A 165 -7.38 -15.99 -10.17
CA TRP A 165 -8.09 -14.70 -10.12
C TRP A 165 -8.45 -14.26 -11.54
N SER A 166 -9.53 -13.48 -11.66
CA SER A 166 -10.02 -12.99 -12.95
C SER A 166 -10.09 -11.47 -13.00
N SER A 167 -9.92 -10.88 -14.18
CA SER A 167 -10.22 -9.47 -14.41
C SER A 167 -11.72 -9.23 -14.43
N SER A 168 -12.16 -8.17 -13.77
CA SER A 168 -13.51 -7.62 -13.92
C SER A 168 -13.50 -6.16 -13.50
N ILE A 169 -14.56 -5.43 -13.84
CA ILE A 169 -14.72 -4.03 -13.40
C ILE A 169 -14.66 -3.87 -11.88
N ASN A 170 -15.02 -4.89 -11.11
CA ASN A 170 -15.01 -4.81 -9.65
C ASN A 170 -13.73 -5.37 -9.03
N ASN A 171 -12.77 -5.83 -9.82
CA ASN A 171 -11.53 -6.42 -9.32
C ASN A 171 -10.36 -5.47 -9.54
N VAL A 172 -9.69 -5.10 -8.44
CA VAL A 172 -8.51 -4.22 -8.47
C VAL A 172 -7.31 -4.98 -7.94
N PHE A 173 -6.24 -5.03 -8.74
CA PHE A 173 -4.98 -5.68 -8.39
C PHE A 173 -3.96 -4.62 -8.00
N PHE A 174 -3.41 -4.72 -6.79
CA PHE A 174 -2.32 -3.88 -6.31
C PHE A 174 -1.05 -4.70 -6.25
N VAL A 175 0.00 -4.24 -6.92
CA VAL A 175 1.34 -4.84 -6.85
C VAL A 175 2.20 -4.00 -5.91
N PHE A 176 2.73 -4.66 -4.87
CA PHE A 176 3.66 -4.08 -3.91
C PHE A 176 5.03 -4.69 -4.14
N THR A 177 5.99 -3.87 -4.52
CA THR A 177 7.38 -4.29 -4.70
C THR A 177 8.17 -4.18 -3.39
N GLU A 178 9.29 -4.88 -3.30
CA GLU A 178 10.19 -4.77 -2.16
C GLU A 178 10.87 -3.40 -2.11
N ARG A 179 11.54 -3.10 -1.00
CA ARG A 179 12.21 -1.80 -0.81
C ARG A 179 13.28 -1.55 -1.89
N ASN A 180 13.48 -0.28 -2.21
CA ASN A 180 14.49 0.23 -3.17
C ASN A 180 14.23 -0.23 -4.61
N LYS A 181 12.96 -0.43 -4.98
CA LYS A 181 12.54 -0.63 -6.37
C LYS A 181 11.91 0.65 -6.89
N ASP A 182 12.43 1.11 -8.02
CA ASP A 182 11.86 2.21 -8.78
C ASP A 182 10.97 1.66 -9.91
N ILE A 183 10.00 2.44 -10.33
CA ILE A 183 9.07 2.08 -11.42
C ILE A 183 9.12 3.20 -12.45
N CYS A 184 9.29 2.84 -13.73
CA CYS A 184 9.16 3.76 -14.85
C CYS A 184 8.00 3.37 -15.74
N VAL A 185 7.42 4.37 -16.41
CA VAL A 185 6.34 4.13 -17.38
C VAL A 185 6.85 3.22 -18.49
N ASP A 186 8.04 3.52 -19.01
CA ASP A 186 8.72 2.77 -20.06
C ASP A 186 10.25 2.98 -19.98
N ASN A 187 10.96 2.65 -21.07
CA ASN A 187 12.41 2.77 -21.16
C ASN A 187 12.92 4.20 -21.36
N THR A 188 12.05 5.22 -21.40
CA THR A 188 12.43 6.63 -21.58
C THR A 188 12.93 7.30 -20.29
N GLN A 189 13.04 6.55 -19.19
CA GLN A 189 13.49 7.01 -17.87
C GLN A 189 12.53 7.98 -17.18
N GLU A 190 11.25 8.02 -17.57
CA GLU A 190 10.19 8.65 -16.78
C GLU A 190 9.80 7.72 -15.63
N CYS A 191 10.32 8.02 -14.44
CA CYS A 191 10.28 7.14 -13.28
C CYS A 191 9.63 7.80 -12.07
N ALA A 192 9.21 6.99 -11.10
CA ALA A 192 8.64 7.47 -9.85
C ALA A 192 9.66 8.31 -9.05
N SER A 193 10.94 7.97 -9.18
CA SER A 193 12.03 8.69 -8.52
C SER A 193 12.33 10.09 -9.09
N ASN A 194 11.92 10.39 -10.34
CA ASN A 194 12.37 11.59 -11.04
C ASN A 194 11.27 12.40 -11.76
N THR A 195 10.14 11.79 -12.13
CA THR A 195 9.14 12.40 -13.02
C THR A 195 7.74 12.43 -12.41
N PHE A 196 7.29 11.38 -11.72
CA PHE A 196 5.91 11.29 -11.24
C PHE A 196 5.79 10.76 -9.80
N CYS A 197 4.73 11.19 -9.10
CA CYS A 197 4.34 10.58 -7.82
C CYS A 197 3.26 9.50 -7.99
N ALA A 198 2.50 9.60 -9.08
CA ALA A 198 1.52 8.64 -9.55
C ALA A 198 1.18 9.00 -11.00
N TYR A 199 0.73 8.02 -11.78
CA TYR A 199 0.11 8.26 -13.07
C TYR A 199 -1.09 7.33 -13.23
N HIS A 200 -1.99 7.73 -14.13
CA HIS A 200 -3.10 6.90 -14.56
C HIS A 200 -3.05 6.88 -16.09
N SER A 201 -3.11 5.69 -16.66
CA SER A 201 -3.26 5.50 -18.10
C SER A 201 -4.52 4.69 -18.36
N VAL A 202 -5.09 4.85 -19.55
CA VAL A 202 -6.12 3.96 -20.08
C VAL A 202 -5.42 3.06 -21.08
N ILE A 203 -5.39 1.76 -20.83
CA ILE A 203 -4.73 0.79 -21.73
C ILE A 203 -5.82 -0.09 -22.36
N GLY A 204 -6.22 0.26 -23.59
CA GLY A 204 -7.08 -0.54 -24.49
C GLY A 204 -8.58 -0.16 -24.54
N THR A 205 -9.22 -0.40 -25.70
CA THR A 205 -10.66 -0.13 -25.97
C THR A 205 -11.59 -1.30 -25.65
N ASN A 206 -11.07 -2.41 -25.10
CA ASN A 206 -11.77 -3.70 -25.08
C ASN A 206 -11.89 -4.32 -23.68
N ASN A 207 -11.88 -3.50 -22.63
CA ASN A 207 -12.23 -3.99 -21.32
C ASN A 207 -13.59 -3.40 -20.92
N THR A 208 -14.43 -4.26 -20.37
CA THR A 208 -15.17 -3.81 -19.19
C THR A 208 -14.09 -3.36 -18.20
N ILE A 209 -14.15 -2.08 -17.83
CA ILE A 209 -13.10 -1.08 -17.50
C ILE A 209 -12.74 -0.22 -18.71
#